data_AF-A0AAW8XF74-F1
#
_entry.id   AF-A0AAW8XF74-F1
#
_cell.length_a   1.000
_cell.length_b   1.000
_cell.length_c   1.000
_cell.angle_alpha   90.00
_cell.angle_beta   90.00
_cell.angle_gamma   90.00
#
_symmetry.space_group_name_H-M   'P 1'
#
loop_
_entity.id
_entity.type
_entity.pdbx_description
1 polymer ?
#
loop_
_entity_poly.entity_id
_entity_poly.type
_entity_poly.pdbx_seq_one_letter_code
_entity_poly.pdbx_strand_id
1 'polypeptide(L)'
;MWEKKYSPQNHTKWFSDNHDFILLYAKDKEIWRSILLPRTSEMDARYKNLDNDERGVWKSSDLSVGSAVERNIYPIFNPYTKQEIYPPHGRSWVYSQEKLQELIADNRIFFPASGSGVPCYKRFLNEVKQGATPLTIWKYTEVGHTQNAKREIKELFEGQALFDTPKPEALLQRILEISTKENDLVCDFFAGSGTTCAVAHKLKRKYIGIEMGEHFERVILPRLKKVIGGFKSGAAKEFNGGGVVKVYELESYEEILRKIKYEDNDKPLAYDEQYSDLVECKEHSYTLNVEALEKMGVDIKETLENLWGLKVEFFNEKAVKFKGNDKEVEILKALKEALIW
;
A
#
# COMPACT_ATOMS: atom_id res chain seq x y z
N MET A 1 11.49 -4.89 -3.70
CA MET A 1 12.63 -4.20 -4.35
C MET A 1 12.20 -3.82 -5.75
N TRP A 2 12.47 -2.58 -6.16
CA TRP A 2 12.15 -2.06 -7.47
C TRP A 2 13.42 -1.66 -8.21
N GLU A 3 13.60 -2.18 -9.42
CA GLU A 3 14.71 -1.80 -10.30
C GLU A 3 14.45 -0.42 -10.92
N LYS A 4 15.04 0.63 -10.32
CA LYS A 4 14.78 2.05 -10.64
C LYS A 4 15.62 2.59 -11.80
N LYS A 5 16.60 1.81 -12.29
CA LYS A 5 17.49 2.15 -13.42
C LYS A 5 17.64 0.94 -14.34
N TYR A 6 17.62 1.18 -15.65
CA TYR A 6 17.75 0.11 -16.66
C TYR A 6 19.20 -0.17 -17.07
N SER A 7 20.11 0.80 -16.90
CA SER A 7 21.50 0.70 -17.34
C SER A 7 22.50 0.87 -16.19
N PRO A 8 23.65 0.19 -16.22
CA PRO A 8 24.75 0.44 -15.29
C PRO A 8 25.25 1.89 -15.37
N GLN A 9 25.75 2.40 -14.24
CA GLN A 9 26.44 3.69 -14.14
C GLN A 9 27.95 3.44 -14.18
N ASN A 10 28.59 3.83 -15.28
CA ASN A 10 30.01 3.56 -15.52
C ASN A 10 30.96 4.28 -14.55
N HIS A 11 30.49 5.30 -13.82
CA HIS A 11 31.30 6.08 -12.86
C HIS A 11 31.31 5.49 -11.44
N THR A 12 30.68 4.33 -11.20
CA THR A 12 30.67 3.71 -9.86
C THR A 12 31.91 2.84 -9.65
N LYS A 13 32.61 3.03 -8.53
CA LYS A 13 33.85 2.29 -8.19
C LYS A 13 33.65 0.79 -7.94
N TRP A 14 32.51 0.39 -7.37
CA TRP A 14 32.26 -0.98 -6.91
C TRP A 14 31.12 -1.64 -7.68
N PHE A 15 29.89 -1.30 -7.29
CA PHE A 15 28.66 -1.81 -7.91
C PHE A 15 27.77 -0.64 -8.28
N SER A 16 27.07 -0.78 -9.40
CA SER A 16 26.12 0.22 -9.84
C SER A 16 24.79 0.05 -9.10
N ASP A 17 24.46 0.99 -8.22
CA ASP A 17 23.15 0.99 -7.56
C ASP A 17 22.02 1.27 -8.57
N ASN A 18 21.14 0.28 -8.71
CA ASN A 18 20.05 0.27 -9.69
C ASN A 18 18.67 0.02 -9.06
N HIS A 19 18.53 -0.06 -7.74
CA HIS A 19 17.25 -0.41 -7.12
C HIS A 19 16.90 0.44 -5.89
N ASP A 20 15.61 0.43 -5.55
CA ASP A 20 15.06 0.99 -4.33
C ASP A 20 14.19 -0.06 -3.60
N PHE A 21 13.84 0.23 -2.36
CA PHE A 21 12.96 -0.61 -1.55
C PHE A 21 11.55 -0.03 -1.51
N ILE A 22 10.58 -0.94 -1.49
CA ILE A 22 9.17 -0.65 -1.25
C ILE A 22 8.81 -1.54 -0.08
N LEU A 23 8.55 -0.93 1.07
CA LEU A 23 8.19 -1.65 2.28
C LEU A 23 6.67 -1.80 2.31
N LEU A 24 6.21 -3.01 2.64
CA LEU A 24 4.80 -3.34 2.72
C LEU A 24 4.48 -3.78 4.15
N TYR A 25 3.49 -3.12 4.74
CA TYR A 25 2.94 -3.46 6.04
C TYR A 25 1.45 -3.69 5.92
N ALA A 26 0.92 -4.61 6.72
CA ALA A 26 -0.50 -4.85 6.87
C ALA A 26 -0.89 -4.66 8.33
N LYS A 27 -2.05 -4.05 8.59
CA LYS A 27 -2.60 -3.93 9.93
C LYS A 27 -2.77 -5.31 10.58
N ASP A 28 -3.25 -6.27 9.79
CA ASP A 28 -3.31 -7.68 10.15
C ASP A 28 -2.85 -8.52 8.95
N LYS A 29 -1.71 -9.20 9.09
CA LYS A 29 -1.12 -10.05 8.06
C LYS A 29 -1.85 -11.38 7.88
N GLU A 30 -2.60 -11.83 8.89
CA GLU A 30 -3.35 -13.08 8.81
C GLU A 30 -4.61 -12.91 7.95
N ILE A 31 -5.15 -11.69 7.91
CA ILE A 31 -6.30 -11.32 7.07
C ILE A 31 -5.88 -10.86 5.67
N TRP A 32 -4.87 -9.97 5.58
CA TRP A 32 -4.52 -9.35 4.31
C TRP A 32 -3.93 -10.37 3.31
N ARG A 33 -4.40 -10.31 2.06
CA ARG A 33 -3.86 -11.08 0.93
C ARG A 33 -3.74 -10.16 -0.28
N SER A 34 -2.65 -10.29 -1.02
CA SER A 34 -2.50 -9.57 -2.28
C SER A 34 -3.53 -10.02 -3.31
N ILE A 35 -3.99 -9.06 -4.11
CA ILE A 35 -4.73 -9.35 -5.33
C ILE A 35 -3.74 -9.93 -6.33
N LEU A 36 -4.16 -10.99 -7.01
CA LEU A 36 -3.33 -11.68 -8.00
C LEU A 36 -3.22 -10.86 -9.26
N LEU A 37 -2.03 -10.83 -9.83
CA LEU A 37 -1.83 -10.24 -11.14
C LEU A 37 -2.44 -11.14 -12.22
N PRO A 38 -2.95 -10.58 -13.33
CA PRO A 38 -3.36 -11.37 -14.48
C PRO A 38 -2.23 -12.28 -14.96
N ARG A 39 -2.60 -13.45 -15.50
CA ARG A 39 -1.63 -14.34 -16.13
C ARG A 39 -1.15 -13.71 -17.43
N THR A 40 0.12 -13.89 -17.77
CA THR A 40 0.67 -13.43 -19.04
C THR A 40 0.50 -14.49 -20.11
N SER A 41 0.48 -14.08 -21.38
CA SER A 41 0.42 -15.00 -22.53
C SER A 41 1.57 -16.02 -22.50
N GLU A 42 2.77 -15.64 -22.03
CA GLU A 42 3.93 -16.52 -21.89
C GLU A 42 3.74 -17.55 -20.76
N MET A 43 2.94 -17.25 -19.74
CA MET A 43 2.58 -18.23 -18.71
C MET A 43 1.61 -19.28 -19.26
N ASP A 44 0.67 -18.86 -20.10
CA ASP A 44 -0.37 -19.72 -20.67
C ASP A 44 0.15 -20.55 -21.84
N ALA A 45 1.06 -20.01 -22.65
CA ALA A 45 1.72 -20.72 -23.76
C ALA A 45 2.51 -21.98 -23.33
N ARG A 46 2.79 -22.13 -22.02
CA ARG A 46 3.44 -23.32 -21.45
C ARG A 46 2.48 -24.50 -21.28
N TYR A 47 1.18 -24.27 -21.35
CA TYR A 47 0.16 -25.31 -21.25
C TYR A 47 -0.17 -25.82 -22.66
N LYS A 48 -0.14 -27.15 -22.84
CA LYS A 48 -0.40 -27.82 -24.11
C LYS A 48 -1.26 -29.06 -23.85
N ASN A 49 -2.12 -29.40 -24.79
CA ASN A 49 -2.90 -30.63 -24.73
C ASN A 49 -2.27 -31.67 -25.66
N LEU A 50 -1.28 -32.41 -25.16
CA LEU A 50 -0.49 -33.34 -25.99
C LEU A 50 -1.18 -34.67 -26.26
N ASP A 51 -2.21 -34.98 -25.48
CA ASP A 51 -2.91 -36.26 -25.44
C ASP A 51 -4.42 -36.14 -25.63
N ASN A 52 -4.89 -34.96 -26.09
CA ASN A 52 -6.30 -34.66 -26.35
C ASN A 52 -7.21 -34.91 -25.13
N ASP A 53 -6.73 -34.60 -23.92
CA ASP A 53 -7.53 -34.67 -22.71
C ASP A 53 -8.71 -33.67 -22.77
N GLU A 54 -9.92 -34.13 -22.47
CA GLU A 54 -11.15 -33.33 -22.57
C GLU A 54 -11.17 -32.10 -21.65
N ARG A 55 -10.38 -32.13 -20.56
CA ARG A 55 -10.25 -31.02 -19.61
C ARG A 55 -9.43 -29.85 -20.16
N GLY A 56 -8.80 -30.03 -21.33
CA GLY A 56 -8.08 -28.98 -22.06
C GLY A 56 -6.58 -28.95 -21.81
N VAL A 57 -5.97 -27.78 -22.01
CA VAL A 57 -4.51 -27.62 -21.95
C VAL A 57 -3.97 -27.81 -20.53
N TRP A 58 -2.85 -28.53 -20.43
CA TRP A 58 -2.19 -28.83 -19.17
C TRP A 58 -0.67 -28.61 -19.28
N LYS A 59 0.02 -28.56 -18.15
CA LYS A 59 1.50 -28.59 -18.14
C LYS A 59 2.00 -29.71 -17.24
N SER A 60 3.18 -30.21 -17.56
CA SER A 60 3.83 -31.23 -16.74
C SER A 60 4.18 -30.66 -15.35
N SER A 61 3.98 -31.51 -14.34
CA SER A 61 4.44 -31.30 -12.98
C SER A 61 5.13 -32.57 -12.50
N ASP A 62 6.15 -32.38 -11.67
CA ASP A 62 6.89 -33.49 -11.09
C ASP A 62 5.95 -34.43 -10.32
N LEU A 63 6.16 -35.72 -10.53
CA LEU A 63 5.43 -36.79 -9.82
C LEU A 63 6.24 -37.34 -8.64
N SER A 64 7.52 -36.98 -8.52
CA SER A 64 8.43 -37.41 -7.45
C SER A 64 8.98 -36.22 -6.68
N VAL A 65 9.39 -36.45 -5.43
CA VAL A 65 9.98 -35.46 -4.53
C VAL A 65 11.29 -35.98 -3.92
N GLY A 66 12.24 -35.09 -3.67
CA GLY A 66 13.50 -35.42 -2.99
C GLY A 66 13.32 -35.64 -1.49
N SER A 67 14.34 -36.24 -0.87
CA SER A 67 14.23 -36.89 0.45
C SER A 67 13.22 -38.03 0.41
N ALA A 68 13.66 -39.19 -0.10
CA ALA A 68 12.79 -40.32 -0.33
C ALA A 68 12.08 -40.76 0.97
N VAL A 69 10.77 -40.92 0.87
CA VAL A 69 9.95 -41.54 1.90
C VAL A 69 9.72 -42.99 1.49
N GLU A 70 10.24 -43.94 2.28
CA GLU A 70 10.27 -45.37 1.94
C GLU A 70 8.89 -45.93 1.54
N ARG A 71 7.84 -45.58 2.29
CA ARG A 71 6.45 -46.00 1.98
C ARG A 71 5.92 -45.53 0.62
N ASN A 72 6.53 -44.50 0.04
CA ASN A 72 6.16 -43.93 -1.27
C ASN A 72 7.14 -44.37 -2.38
N ILE A 73 7.91 -45.44 -2.16
CA ILE A 73 8.75 -46.09 -3.16
C ILE A 73 8.08 -47.40 -3.54
N TYR A 74 7.32 -47.37 -4.63
CA TYR A 74 6.60 -48.53 -5.16
C TYR A 74 6.53 -48.44 -6.69
N PRO A 75 6.41 -49.56 -7.41
CA PRO A 75 6.29 -49.54 -8.86
C PRO A 75 4.93 -48.99 -9.29
N ILE A 76 4.92 -48.26 -10.41
CA ILE A 76 3.74 -48.02 -11.23
C ILE A 76 3.95 -48.60 -12.62
N PHE A 77 2.88 -48.95 -13.32
CA PHE A 77 2.97 -49.56 -14.65
C PHE A 77 2.67 -48.55 -15.74
N ASN A 78 3.53 -48.49 -16.76
CA ASN A 78 3.21 -47.75 -17.99
C ASN A 78 2.05 -48.47 -18.71
N PRO A 79 0.92 -47.78 -19.01
CA PRO A 79 -0.24 -48.43 -19.62
C PRO A 79 0.04 -48.93 -21.04
N TYR A 80 1.00 -48.33 -21.76
CA TYR A 80 1.36 -48.65 -23.13
C TYR A 80 2.41 -49.77 -23.22
N THR A 81 3.49 -49.69 -22.44
CA THR A 81 4.61 -50.65 -22.51
C THR A 81 4.52 -51.77 -21.49
N LYS A 82 3.63 -51.65 -20.49
CA LYS A 82 3.50 -52.56 -19.32
C LYS A 82 4.76 -52.67 -18.45
N GLN A 83 5.75 -51.80 -18.65
CA GLN A 83 6.96 -51.76 -17.84
C GLN A 83 6.72 -51.11 -16.49
N GLU A 84 7.40 -51.62 -15.46
CA GLU A 84 7.46 -51.01 -14.14
C GLU A 84 8.31 -49.73 -14.17
N ILE A 85 7.81 -48.70 -13.50
CA ILE A 85 8.48 -47.43 -13.32
C ILE A 85 8.57 -47.18 -11.82
N TYR A 86 9.79 -46.97 -11.34
CA TYR A 86 10.09 -46.53 -9.98
C TYR A 86 10.39 -45.02 -9.97
N PRO A 87 10.23 -44.34 -8.81
CA PRO A 87 10.70 -42.97 -8.70
C PRO A 87 12.23 -42.94 -8.90
N PRO A 88 12.82 -41.83 -9.40
CA PRO A 88 14.26 -41.74 -9.57
C PRO A 88 15.01 -41.99 -8.26
N HIS A 89 16.23 -42.51 -8.34
CA HIS A 89 17.06 -42.82 -7.17
C HIS A 89 17.17 -41.60 -6.21
N GLY A 90 16.98 -41.84 -4.91
CA GLY A 90 16.99 -40.79 -3.88
C GLY A 90 15.70 -39.95 -3.79
N ARG A 91 14.66 -40.32 -4.56
CA ARG A 91 13.33 -39.70 -4.55
C ARG A 91 12.25 -40.74 -4.26
N SER A 92 11.07 -40.27 -3.89
CA SER A 92 9.85 -41.07 -3.76
C SER A 92 8.71 -40.39 -4.52
N TRP A 93 7.62 -41.12 -4.79
CA TRP A 93 6.42 -40.51 -5.32
C TRP A 93 5.85 -39.45 -4.35
N VAL A 94 5.25 -38.40 -4.91
CA VAL A 94 4.56 -37.37 -4.11
C VAL A 94 3.34 -37.96 -3.38
N TYR A 95 2.69 -38.94 -4.00
CA TYR A 95 1.44 -39.53 -3.53
C TYR A 95 1.63 -40.95 -2.98
N SER A 96 0.74 -41.38 -2.08
CA SER A 96 0.65 -42.80 -1.69
C SER A 96 0.23 -43.67 -2.88
N GLN A 97 0.41 -44.98 -2.78
CA GLN A 97 0.09 -45.92 -3.86
C GLN A 97 -1.37 -45.85 -4.27
N GLU A 98 -2.27 -45.80 -3.28
CA GLU A 98 -3.72 -45.73 -3.48
C GLU A 98 -4.07 -44.43 -4.22
N LYS A 99 -3.52 -43.30 -3.75
CA LYS A 99 -3.81 -42.01 -4.35
C LYS A 99 -3.24 -41.89 -5.77
N LEU A 100 -2.06 -42.45 -6.01
CA LEU A 100 -1.46 -42.42 -7.34
C LEU A 100 -2.26 -43.27 -8.33
N GLN A 101 -2.78 -44.43 -7.88
CA GLN A 101 -3.68 -45.26 -8.69
C GLN A 101 -4.99 -44.53 -9.03
N GLU A 102 -5.59 -43.82 -8.09
CA GLU A 102 -6.76 -42.95 -8.36
C GLU A 102 -6.45 -41.91 -9.44
N LEU A 103 -5.30 -41.23 -9.34
CA LEU A 103 -4.88 -40.21 -10.30
C LEU A 103 -4.59 -40.81 -11.69
N ILE A 104 -4.06 -42.03 -11.75
CA ILE A 104 -3.87 -42.76 -13.01
C ILE A 104 -5.23 -43.09 -13.63
N ALA A 105 -6.18 -43.59 -12.84
CA ALA A 105 -7.53 -43.91 -13.30
C ALA A 105 -8.30 -42.66 -13.80
N ASP A 106 -8.10 -41.52 -13.15
CA ASP A 106 -8.64 -40.20 -13.56
C ASP A 106 -7.83 -39.55 -14.70
N ASN A 107 -6.92 -40.29 -15.35
CA ASN A 107 -6.10 -39.80 -16.46
C ASN A 107 -5.33 -38.50 -16.12
N ARG A 108 -4.97 -38.29 -14.84
CA ARG A 108 -4.19 -37.12 -14.37
C ARG A 108 -2.69 -37.36 -14.45
N ILE A 109 -2.27 -38.59 -14.69
CA ILE A 109 -0.88 -38.95 -14.91
C ILE A 109 -0.65 -39.18 -16.40
N PHE A 110 0.22 -38.36 -16.99
CA PHE A 110 0.65 -38.54 -18.37
C PHE A 110 1.81 -39.53 -18.44
N PHE A 111 1.68 -40.55 -19.28
CA PHE A 111 2.72 -41.54 -19.56
C PHE A 111 3.29 -41.32 -20.97
N PRO A 112 4.61 -41.18 -21.13
CA PRO A 112 5.24 -41.12 -22.44
C PRO A 112 5.03 -42.42 -23.22
N ALA A 113 4.50 -42.31 -24.45
CA ALA A 113 4.21 -43.46 -25.31
C ALA A 113 5.47 -44.24 -25.74
N SER A 114 6.63 -43.59 -25.79
CA SER A 114 7.91 -44.22 -26.17
C SER A 114 8.51 -45.12 -25.09
N GLY A 115 7.94 -45.16 -23.88
CA GLY A 115 8.44 -45.96 -22.75
C GLY A 115 9.70 -45.43 -22.06
N SER A 116 10.46 -44.55 -22.71
CA SER A 116 11.74 -44.00 -22.24
C SER A 116 11.65 -42.73 -21.39
N GLY A 117 10.44 -42.27 -21.05
CA GLY A 117 10.23 -41.01 -20.34
C GLY A 117 9.60 -41.18 -18.95
N VAL A 118 9.84 -40.21 -18.08
CA VAL A 118 9.31 -40.19 -16.70
C VAL A 118 7.84 -39.73 -16.73
N PRO A 119 6.91 -40.46 -16.09
CA PRO A 119 5.53 -40.04 -16.00
C PRO A 119 5.41 -38.73 -15.20
N CYS A 120 4.45 -37.90 -15.58
CA CYS A 120 4.27 -36.59 -14.96
C CYS A 120 2.80 -36.34 -14.61
N TYR A 121 2.59 -35.47 -13.62
CA TYR A 121 1.26 -35.03 -13.24
C TYR A 121 0.78 -33.93 -14.19
N LYS A 122 -0.43 -34.06 -14.74
CA LYS A 122 -1.08 -33.05 -15.58
C LYS A 122 -1.67 -31.95 -14.69
N ARG A 123 -1.11 -30.74 -14.73
CA ARG A 123 -1.75 -29.56 -14.14
C ARG A 123 -2.57 -28.84 -15.20
N PHE A 124 -3.89 -28.96 -15.14
CA PHE A 124 -4.79 -28.33 -16.09
C PHE A 124 -4.90 -26.82 -15.85
N LEU A 125 -4.94 -26.03 -16.93
CA LEU A 125 -4.96 -24.57 -16.85
C LEU A 125 -6.24 -24.02 -16.17
N ASN A 126 -7.37 -24.70 -16.36
CA ASN A 126 -8.65 -24.36 -15.74
C ASN A 126 -8.73 -24.69 -14.24
N GLU A 127 -7.89 -25.62 -13.76
CA GLU A 127 -7.86 -26.04 -12.35
C GLU A 127 -6.82 -25.29 -11.51
N VAL A 128 -5.83 -24.66 -12.16
CA VAL A 128 -4.83 -23.87 -11.42
C VAL A 128 -5.39 -22.52 -10.97
N LYS A 129 -4.77 -21.97 -9.93
CA LYS A 129 -5.06 -20.62 -9.43
C LYS A 129 -5.02 -19.61 -10.58
N GLN A 130 -6.13 -18.90 -10.77
CA GLN A 130 -6.27 -17.89 -11.81
C GLN A 130 -5.55 -16.61 -11.34
N GLY A 131 -4.42 -16.31 -11.98
CA GLY A 131 -3.54 -15.20 -11.66
C GLY A 131 -2.18 -15.62 -11.10
N ALA A 132 -1.29 -14.65 -10.97
CA ALA A 132 0.07 -14.80 -10.47
C ALA A 132 0.23 -14.05 -9.14
N THR A 133 0.83 -14.71 -8.15
CA THR A 133 1.25 -14.02 -6.92
C THR A 133 2.35 -13.02 -7.27
N PRO A 134 2.25 -11.75 -6.85
CA PRO A 134 3.29 -10.75 -7.11
C PRO A 134 4.66 -11.18 -6.56
N LEU A 135 5.71 -10.98 -7.34
CA LEU A 135 7.10 -11.22 -6.90
C LEU A 135 7.60 -10.07 -6.02
N THR A 136 8.62 -10.33 -5.21
CA THR A 136 9.27 -9.32 -4.34
C THR A 136 10.27 -8.43 -5.09
N ILE A 137 10.64 -8.81 -6.32
CA ILE A 137 11.54 -8.06 -7.20
C ILE A 137 10.73 -7.59 -8.41
N TRP A 138 10.60 -6.27 -8.58
CA TRP A 138 9.91 -5.67 -9.71
C TRP A 138 10.90 -5.08 -10.71
N LYS A 139 10.87 -5.60 -11.93
CA LYS A 139 11.77 -5.23 -13.02
C LYS A 139 11.31 -3.93 -13.67
N TYR A 140 12.27 -3.11 -14.12
CA TYR A 140 11.95 -1.84 -14.77
C TYR A 140 11.11 -2.01 -16.04
N THR A 141 11.21 -3.16 -16.71
CA THR A 141 10.43 -3.52 -17.90
C THR A 141 8.94 -3.66 -17.60
N GLU A 142 8.59 -3.97 -16.34
CA GLU A 142 7.20 -4.18 -15.93
C GLU A 142 6.58 -2.95 -15.27
N VAL A 143 7.34 -2.25 -14.44
CA VAL A 143 6.84 -1.16 -13.58
C VAL A 143 7.46 0.20 -13.90
N GLY A 144 8.27 0.28 -14.95
CA GLY A 144 9.01 1.47 -15.34
C GLY A 144 10.23 1.76 -14.46
N HIS A 145 10.98 2.78 -14.85
CA HIS A 145 12.14 3.31 -14.13
C HIS A 145 12.06 4.84 -14.03
N THR A 146 13.03 5.43 -13.32
CA THR A 146 13.13 6.88 -13.08
C THR A 146 13.04 7.74 -14.35
N GLN A 147 13.57 7.29 -15.49
CA GLN A 147 13.48 8.04 -16.75
C GLN A 147 12.07 7.98 -17.38
N ASN A 148 11.32 6.88 -17.21
CA ASN A 148 9.90 6.85 -17.61
C ASN A 148 9.14 7.95 -16.88
N ALA A 149 9.35 8.06 -15.56
CA ALA A 149 8.69 9.05 -14.73
C ALA A 149 8.98 10.50 -15.18
N LYS A 150 10.24 10.80 -15.51
CA LYS A 150 10.63 12.11 -16.07
C LYS A 150 9.98 12.38 -17.42
N ARG A 151 9.88 11.37 -18.28
CA ARG A 151 9.22 11.49 -19.59
C ARG A 151 7.72 11.73 -19.43
N GLU A 152 7.06 11.02 -18.52
CA GLU A 152 5.63 11.21 -18.22
C GLU A 152 5.34 12.64 -17.76
N ILE A 153 6.18 13.24 -16.90
CA ILE A 153 6.05 14.66 -16.51
C ILE A 153 6.24 15.58 -17.70
N LYS A 154 7.27 15.37 -18.54
CA LYS A 154 7.48 16.20 -19.73
C LYS A 154 6.33 16.10 -20.71
N GLU A 155 5.80 14.91 -20.96
CA GLU A 155 4.64 14.71 -21.83
C GLU A 155 3.40 15.43 -21.30
N LEU A 156 3.18 15.35 -19.98
CA LEU A 156 2.09 16.05 -19.31
C LEU A 156 2.21 17.57 -19.37
N PHE A 157 3.43 18.13 -19.44
CA PHE A 157 3.70 19.57 -19.39
C PHE A 157 4.44 20.08 -20.63
N GLU A 158 4.15 19.52 -21.81
CA GLU A 158 4.61 20.04 -23.12
C GLU A 158 6.13 20.25 -23.19
N GLY A 159 6.88 19.29 -22.63
CA GLY A 159 8.34 19.27 -22.59
C GLY A 159 8.95 19.83 -21.31
N GLN A 160 8.17 20.48 -20.44
CA GLN A 160 8.69 21.08 -19.21
C GLN A 160 8.93 20.04 -18.11
N ALA A 161 10.11 20.10 -17.49
CA ALA A 161 10.46 19.27 -16.34
C ALA A 161 10.09 19.99 -15.03
N LEU A 162 8.80 20.07 -14.72
CA LEU A 162 8.30 20.83 -13.56
C LEU A 162 8.49 20.11 -12.21
N PHE A 163 9.00 18.88 -12.21
CA PHE A 163 9.27 18.09 -11.00
C PHE A 163 10.46 17.14 -11.21
N ASP A 164 11.38 17.10 -10.24
CA ASP A 164 12.69 16.45 -10.43
C ASP A 164 12.68 14.93 -10.25
N THR A 165 11.95 14.44 -9.25
CA THR A 165 12.00 13.04 -8.80
C THR A 165 10.63 12.36 -8.79
N PRO A 166 9.84 12.44 -9.89
CA PRO A 166 8.55 11.77 -9.96
C PRO A 166 8.76 10.25 -9.90
N LYS A 167 7.76 9.54 -9.37
CA LYS A 167 7.64 8.08 -9.52
C LYS A 167 6.87 7.77 -10.82
N PRO A 168 7.21 6.68 -11.54
CA PRO A 168 6.54 6.32 -12.78
C PRO A 168 5.13 5.79 -12.48
N GLU A 169 4.15 6.13 -13.32
CA GLU A 169 2.77 5.72 -13.10
C GLU A 169 2.60 4.19 -13.08
N ALA A 170 3.36 3.45 -13.89
CA ALA A 170 3.32 1.98 -13.91
C ALA A 170 3.70 1.34 -12.57
N LEU A 171 4.57 1.98 -11.78
CA LEU A 171 4.93 1.52 -10.44
C LEU A 171 3.76 1.66 -9.46
N LEU A 172 3.11 2.82 -9.47
CA LEU A 172 1.96 3.07 -8.61
C LEU A 172 0.77 2.21 -9.05
N GLN A 173 0.62 1.97 -10.36
CA GLN A 173 -0.39 1.07 -10.89
C GLN A 173 -0.20 -0.34 -10.32
N ARG A 174 1.03 -0.87 -10.38
CA ARG A 174 1.34 -2.19 -9.79
C ARG A 174 1.00 -2.23 -8.30
N ILE A 175 1.34 -1.19 -7.53
CA ILE A 175 1.03 -1.13 -6.09
C ILE A 175 -0.49 -1.18 -5.88
N LEU A 176 -1.25 -0.37 -6.60
CA LEU A 176 -2.70 -0.29 -6.43
C LEU A 176 -3.42 -1.55 -6.93
N GLU A 177 -2.98 -2.16 -8.02
CA GLU A 177 -3.57 -3.39 -8.56
C GLU A 177 -3.47 -4.57 -7.59
N ILE A 178 -2.36 -4.69 -6.86
CA ILE A 178 -2.14 -5.81 -5.92
C ILE A 178 -2.75 -5.56 -4.54
N SER A 179 -3.19 -4.33 -4.24
CA SER A 179 -3.61 -3.93 -2.90
C SER A 179 -5.03 -3.34 -2.81
N THR A 180 -5.64 -2.96 -3.94
CA THR A 180 -6.94 -2.28 -3.98
C THR A 180 -7.83 -2.74 -5.13
N LYS A 181 -9.14 -2.63 -4.92
CA LYS A 181 -10.19 -2.79 -5.94
C LYS A 181 -10.78 -1.44 -6.32
N GLU A 182 -11.62 -1.44 -7.35
CA GLU A 182 -12.40 -0.25 -7.72
C GLU A 182 -13.21 0.25 -6.50
N ASN A 183 -13.34 1.56 -6.37
CA ASN A 183 -13.96 2.28 -5.25
C ASN A 183 -13.26 2.22 -3.88
N ASP A 184 -12.18 1.45 -3.71
CA ASP A 184 -11.37 1.49 -2.49
C ASP A 184 -10.73 2.88 -2.30
N LEU A 185 -10.41 3.22 -1.05
CA LEU A 185 -9.76 4.48 -0.68
C LEU A 185 -8.24 4.33 -0.64
N VAL A 186 -7.54 5.17 -1.40
CA VAL A 186 -6.08 5.29 -1.40
C VAL A 186 -5.67 6.57 -0.71
N CYS A 187 -4.70 6.53 0.19
CA CYS A 187 -4.19 7.72 0.87
C CYS A 187 -2.69 7.89 0.59
N ASP A 188 -2.29 9.08 0.15
CA ASP A 188 -0.89 9.45 -0.06
C ASP A 188 -0.60 10.77 0.67
N PHE A 189 0.15 10.67 1.77
CA PHE A 189 0.52 11.82 2.60
C PHE A 189 1.73 12.61 2.06
N PHE A 190 2.36 12.11 1.00
CA PHE A 190 3.52 12.70 0.35
C PHE A 190 3.32 12.70 -1.17
N ALA A 191 2.23 13.35 -1.61
CA ALA A 191 1.74 13.23 -2.98
C ALA A 191 2.79 13.61 -4.03
N GLY A 192 3.72 14.53 -3.72
CA GLY A 192 4.85 14.91 -4.56
C GLY A 192 4.37 15.46 -5.89
N SER A 193 4.66 14.77 -6.99
CA SER A 193 4.13 15.15 -8.31
C SER A 193 2.65 14.79 -8.53
N GLY A 194 1.98 14.15 -7.57
CA GLY A 194 0.59 13.70 -7.68
C GLY A 194 0.41 12.38 -8.43
N THR A 195 1.47 11.57 -8.60
CA THR A 195 1.41 10.33 -9.39
C THR A 195 0.41 9.33 -8.81
N THR A 196 0.40 9.11 -7.48
CA THR A 196 -0.51 8.16 -6.83
C THR A 196 -1.97 8.55 -7.05
N CYS A 197 -2.30 9.83 -6.89
CA CYS A 197 -3.63 10.37 -7.12
C CYS A 197 -4.07 10.19 -8.57
N ALA A 198 -3.18 10.51 -9.53
CA ALA A 198 -3.46 10.33 -10.95
C ALA A 198 -3.76 8.86 -11.31
N VAL A 199 -2.95 7.92 -10.80
CA VAL A 199 -3.16 6.49 -11.08
C VAL A 199 -4.40 5.96 -10.38
N ALA A 200 -4.61 6.31 -9.10
CA ALA A 200 -5.81 5.93 -8.37
C ALA A 200 -7.07 6.40 -9.11
N HIS A 201 -7.08 7.64 -9.61
CA HIS A 201 -8.19 8.19 -10.40
C HIS A 201 -8.45 7.38 -11.67
N LYS A 202 -7.42 7.10 -12.48
CA LYS A 202 -7.57 6.32 -13.72
C LYS A 202 -8.04 4.89 -13.46
N LEU A 203 -7.62 4.31 -12.34
CA LEU A 203 -8.09 3.02 -11.88
C LEU A 203 -9.46 3.10 -11.17
N LYS A 204 -10.13 4.25 -11.11
CA LYS A 204 -11.45 4.40 -10.45
C LYS A 204 -11.43 4.05 -8.95
N ARG A 205 -10.37 4.43 -8.26
CA ARG A 205 -10.28 4.40 -6.79
C ARG A 205 -10.63 5.78 -6.24
N LYS A 206 -11.15 5.82 -5.01
CA LYS A 206 -11.21 7.06 -4.24
C LYS A 206 -9.82 7.37 -3.72
N TYR A 207 -9.46 8.64 -3.57
CA TYR A 207 -8.16 8.98 -3.01
C TYR A 207 -8.15 10.26 -2.20
N ILE A 208 -7.20 10.32 -1.28
CA ILE A 208 -6.79 11.51 -0.54
C ILE A 208 -5.30 11.70 -0.80
N GLY A 209 -4.94 12.83 -1.38
CA GLY A 209 -3.55 13.23 -1.58
C GLY A 209 -3.26 14.47 -0.75
N ILE A 210 -2.18 14.44 0.03
CA ILE A 210 -1.73 15.58 0.84
C ILE A 210 -0.34 15.98 0.35
N GLU A 211 -0.16 17.29 0.21
CA GLU A 211 1.10 17.92 -0.19
C GLU A 211 1.27 19.23 0.56
N MET A 212 2.48 19.50 1.02
CA MET A 212 2.87 20.75 1.68
C MET A 212 3.76 21.63 0.81
N GLY A 213 4.32 21.08 -0.27
CA GLY A 213 5.19 21.80 -1.18
C GLY A 213 4.45 22.82 -2.05
N GLU A 214 5.13 23.94 -2.32
CA GLU A 214 4.66 25.04 -3.18
C GLU A 214 4.40 24.61 -4.64
N HIS A 215 4.75 23.36 -5.00
CA HIS A 215 4.52 22.82 -6.32
C HIS A 215 3.08 22.31 -6.55
N PHE A 216 2.19 22.33 -5.55
CA PHE A 216 0.82 21.84 -5.69
C PHE A 216 0.09 22.48 -6.88
N GLU A 217 0.04 23.82 -6.93
CA GLU A 217 -0.68 24.59 -7.95
C GLU A 217 -0.09 24.46 -9.35
N ARG A 218 1.22 24.21 -9.44
CA ARG A 218 1.99 24.20 -10.69
C ARG A 218 2.23 22.79 -11.23
N VAL A 219 2.06 21.75 -10.40
CA VAL A 219 2.31 20.35 -10.78
C VAL A 219 1.10 19.46 -10.48
N ILE A 220 0.67 19.34 -9.23
CA ILE A 220 -0.37 18.37 -8.84
C ILE A 220 -1.73 18.78 -9.42
N LEU A 221 -2.18 20.01 -9.16
CA LEU A 221 -3.49 20.45 -9.59
C LEU A 221 -3.65 20.41 -11.13
N PRO A 222 -2.69 20.93 -11.93
CA PRO A 222 -2.74 20.79 -13.39
C PRO A 222 -2.72 19.33 -13.85
N ARG A 223 -1.94 18.46 -13.20
CA ARG A 223 -1.91 17.02 -13.49
C ARG A 223 -3.29 16.40 -13.30
N LEU A 224 -3.91 16.63 -12.15
CA LEU A 224 -5.24 16.09 -11.85
C LEU A 224 -6.30 16.64 -12.81
N LYS A 225 -6.26 17.94 -13.14
CA LYS A 225 -7.14 18.54 -14.16
C LYS A 225 -6.98 17.86 -15.52
N LYS A 226 -5.74 17.61 -15.98
CA LYS A 226 -5.48 16.89 -17.23
C LYS A 226 -5.98 15.44 -17.18
N VAL A 227 -5.77 14.73 -16.07
CA VAL A 227 -6.27 13.36 -15.88
C VAL A 227 -7.79 13.30 -15.91
N ILE A 228 -8.48 14.18 -15.17
CA ILE A 228 -9.96 14.31 -15.19
C ILE A 228 -10.44 14.68 -16.59
N GLY A 229 -9.70 15.52 -17.31
CA GLY A 229 -9.95 15.85 -18.72
C GLY A 229 -9.66 14.73 -19.72
N GLY A 230 -9.24 13.54 -19.27
CA GLY A 230 -9.01 12.37 -20.11
C GLY A 230 -7.63 12.32 -20.77
N PHE A 231 -6.65 13.03 -20.23
CA PHE A 231 -5.27 12.94 -20.71
C PHE A 231 -4.72 11.52 -20.54
N LYS A 232 -4.28 10.94 -21.66
CA LYS A 232 -3.75 9.58 -21.72
C LYS A 232 -2.24 9.62 -21.50
N SER A 233 -1.81 9.18 -20.33
CA SER A 233 -0.39 9.02 -19.97
C SER A 233 -0.19 7.72 -19.22
N GLY A 234 1.05 7.21 -19.21
CA GLY A 234 1.49 6.20 -18.25
C GLY A 234 0.52 5.02 -18.07
N ALA A 235 -0.03 4.91 -16.86
CA ALA A 235 -0.95 3.85 -16.44
C ALA A 235 -2.35 4.01 -17.02
N ALA A 236 -3.05 2.88 -17.22
CA ALA A 236 -4.47 2.84 -17.59
C ALA A 236 -4.84 3.80 -18.76
N LYS A 237 -4.12 3.69 -19.88
CA LYS A 237 -4.26 4.56 -21.06
C LYS A 237 -5.65 4.56 -21.72
N GLU A 238 -6.47 3.57 -21.41
CA GLU A 238 -7.86 3.50 -21.88
C GLU A 238 -8.81 4.42 -21.10
N PHE A 239 -8.35 5.05 -20.02
CA PHE A 239 -9.15 6.01 -19.27
C PHE A 239 -9.46 7.26 -20.13
N ASN A 240 -10.74 7.60 -20.26
CA ASN A 240 -11.22 8.69 -21.12
C ASN A 240 -11.66 9.94 -20.33
N GLY A 241 -11.27 10.06 -19.05
CA GLY A 241 -11.62 11.20 -18.22
C GLY A 241 -12.89 11.01 -17.39
N GLY A 242 -13.29 12.08 -16.71
CA GLY A 242 -14.44 12.15 -15.81
C GLY A 242 -14.06 12.14 -14.33
N GLY A 243 -15.06 12.38 -13.47
CA GLY A 243 -14.89 12.50 -12.02
C GLY A 243 -14.69 13.93 -11.54
N VAL A 244 -14.53 14.07 -10.23
CA VAL A 244 -14.33 15.36 -9.56
C VAL A 244 -13.31 15.19 -8.45
N VAL A 245 -12.51 16.24 -8.23
CA VAL A 245 -11.61 16.34 -7.09
C VAL A 245 -12.01 17.57 -6.30
N LYS A 246 -12.11 17.41 -4.98
CA LYS A 246 -12.23 18.53 -4.05
C LYS A 246 -10.83 18.86 -3.55
N VAL A 247 -10.48 20.13 -3.60
CA VAL A 247 -9.21 20.65 -3.08
C VAL A 247 -9.53 21.42 -1.81
N TYR A 248 -8.77 21.14 -0.77
CA TYR A 248 -8.81 21.87 0.49
C TYR A 248 -7.40 22.39 0.74
N GLU A 249 -7.31 23.65 1.15
CA GLU A 249 -6.08 24.26 1.65
C GLU A 249 -6.25 24.42 3.16
N LEU A 250 -5.26 23.97 3.92
CA LEU A 250 -5.24 24.19 5.36
C LEU A 250 -4.51 25.49 5.62
N GLU A 251 -5.23 26.50 6.09
CA GLU A 251 -4.60 27.75 6.51
C GLU A 251 -3.91 27.56 7.86
N SER A 252 -2.72 28.16 7.99
CA SER A 252 -2.07 28.23 9.30
C SER A 252 -2.82 29.20 10.21
N TYR A 253 -2.76 28.96 11.52
CA TYR A 253 -3.33 29.85 12.54
C TYR A 253 -2.88 31.31 12.35
N GLU A 254 -1.61 31.53 12.02
CA GLU A 254 -1.04 32.86 11.78
C GLU A 254 -1.59 33.54 10.52
N GLU A 255 -1.87 32.77 9.45
CA GLU A 255 -2.49 33.32 8.25
C GLU A 255 -3.94 33.71 8.48
N ILE A 256 -4.68 32.91 9.24
CA ILE A 256 -6.05 33.25 9.67
C ILE A 256 -6.01 34.57 10.44
N LEU A 257 -5.13 34.72 11.44
CA LEU A 257 -5.00 35.97 12.20
C LEU A 257 -4.65 37.19 11.33
N ARG A 258 -3.90 37.01 10.24
CA ARG A 258 -3.56 38.10 9.31
C ARG A 258 -4.67 38.44 8.33
N LYS A 259 -5.47 37.47 7.92
CA LYS A 259 -6.53 37.63 6.91
C LYS A 259 -7.89 37.95 7.52
N ILE A 260 -8.12 37.58 8.79
CA ILE A 260 -9.39 37.79 9.46
C ILE A 260 -9.70 39.29 9.53
N LYS A 261 -10.86 39.67 9.01
CA LYS A 261 -11.41 41.02 9.16
C LYS A 261 -12.50 40.93 10.19
N TYR A 262 -12.31 41.64 11.29
CA TYR A 262 -13.36 41.83 12.28
C TYR A 262 -14.32 42.90 11.74
N GLU A 263 -15.58 42.53 11.56
CA GLU A 263 -16.65 43.51 11.50
C GLU A 263 -17.09 43.77 12.94
N ASP A 264 -17.20 45.05 13.33
CA ASP A 264 -17.92 45.43 14.53
C ASP A 264 -19.40 45.05 14.32
N ASN A 265 -19.74 43.83 14.70
CA ASN A 265 -21.11 43.43 14.89
C ASN A 265 -21.43 43.68 16.37
N ASP A 266 -22.34 44.62 16.64
CA ASP A 266 -22.97 44.81 17.95
C ASP A 266 -23.76 43.57 18.43
N LYS A 267 -23.75 42.49 17.64
CA LYS A 267 -24.21 41.18 18.09
C LYS A 267 -23.05 40.54 18.84
N PRO A 268 -23.16 40.29 20.16
CA PRO A 268 -22.20 39.44 20.83
C PRO A 268 -22.07 38.15 20.00
N LEU A 269 -20.83 37.77 19.67
CA LEU A 269 -20.55 36.44 19.18
C LEU A 269 -21.31 35.49 20.10
N ALA A 270 -22.23 34.71 19.54
CA ALA A 270 -22.99 33.73 20.30
C ALA A 270 -22.02 32.62 20.76
N TYR A 271 -21.23 32.92 21.80
CA TYR A 271 -20.39 32.01 22.55
C TYR A 271 -21.19 31.32 23.67
N ASP A 272 -22.51 31.21 23.51
CA ASP A 272 -23.39 30.49 24.44
C ASP A 272 -23.31 28.97 24.26
N GLU A 273 -22.54 28.46 23.28
CA GLU A 273 -22.28 27.02 23.17
C GLU A 273 -20.96 26.67 23.85
N GLN A 274 -21.06 25.87 24.91
CA GLN A 274 -19.98 25.28 25.69
C GLN A 274 -19.00 24.54 24.75
N TYR A 275 -17.86 25.17 24.43
CA TYR A 275 -16.89 24.65 23.46
C TYR A 275 -16.10 23.43 23.95
N SER A 276 -16.09 23.15 25.27
CA SER A 276 -15.43 21.98 25.85
C SER A 276 -15.96 21.71 27.27
N ASP A 277 -16.10 20.44 27.64
CA ASP A 277 -16.41 20.06 29.03
C ASP A 277 -15.23 20.35 30.00
N LEU A 278 -14.03 20.65 29.45
CA LEU A 278 -12.79 20.79 30.21
C LEU A 278 -12.46 22.24 30.60
N VAL A 279 -13.04 23.22 29.91
CA VAL A 279 -12.81 24.66 30.15
C VAL A 279 -14.15 25.37 30.13
N GLU A 280 -14.43 26.16 31.16
CA GLU A 280 -15.70 26.87 31.32
C GLU A 280 -15.46 28.39 31.40
N CYS A 281 -16.47 29.18 31.01
CA CYS A 281 -16.43 30.63 31.15
C CYS A 281 -17.21 31.04 32.39
N LYS A 282 -16.50 31.58 33.40
CA LYS A 282 -17.07 32.12 34.64
C LYS A 282 -16.75 33.62 34.73
N GLU A 283 -17.78 34.45 34.88
CA GLU A 283 -17.65 35.92 35.06
C GLU A 283 -16.74 36.59 34.01
N HIS A 284 -16.86 36.21 32.74
CA HIS A 284 -16.03 36.70 31.63
C HIS A 284 -14.54 36.28 31.68
N SER A 285 -14.20 35.24 32.45
CA SER A 285 -12.87 34.62 32.49
C SER A 285 -12.95 33.12 32.24
N TYR A 286 -12.00 32.58 31.47
CA TYR A 286 -11.91 31.15 31.20
C TYR A 286 -11.19 30.44 32.36
N THR A 287 -11.80 29.37 32.87
CA THR A 287 -11.27 28.56 33.98
C THR A 287 -11.26 27.09 33.62
N LEU A 288 -10.35 26.34 34.24
CA LEU A 288 -10.30 24.90 34.09
C LEU A 288 -11.46 24.24 34.83
N ASN A 289 -12.23 23.38 34.16
CA ASN A 289 -13.26 22.57 34.81
C ASN A 289 -12.59 21.36 35.49
N VAL A 290 -12.10 21.58 36.71
CA VAL A 290 -11.38 20.58 37.51
C VAL A 290 -12.23 19.34 37.76
N GLU A 291 -13.53 19.52 38.06
CA GLU A 291 -14.45 18.40 38.32
C GLU A 291 -14.64 17.50 37.11
N ALA A 292 -14.71 18.06 35.90
CA ALA A 292 -14.84 17.27 34.68
C ALA A 292 -13.58 16.42 34.43
N LEU A 293 -12.39 17.01 34.61
CA LEU A 293 -11.11 16.31 34.45
C LEU A 293 -10.93 15.19 35.48
N GLU A 294 -11.30 15.44 36.74
CA GLU A 294 -11.27 14.41 37.79
C GLU A 294 -12.22 13.25 37.47
N LYS A 295 -13.44 13.53 36.98
CA LYS A 295 -14.39 12.49 36.53
C LYS A 295 -13.85 11.65 35.38
N MET A 296 -13.00 12.23 34.53
CA MET A 296 -12.31 11.55 33.43
C MET A 296 -11.07 10.77 33.89
N GLY A 297 -10.72 10.83 35.18
CA GLY A 297 -9.55 10.16 35.75
C GLY A 297 -8.23 10.86 35.45
N VAL A 298 -8.25 12.15 35.12
CA VAL A 298 -7.04 12.95 34.87
C VAL A 298 -6.49 13.47 36.20
N ASP A 299 -5.27 13.05 36.57
CA ASP A 299 -4.53 13.66 37.68
C ASP A 299 -3.85 14.96 37.20
N ILE A 300 -4.52 16.09 37.43
CA ILE A 300 -4.06 17.42 37.01
C ILE A 300 -2.74 17.77 37.69
N LYS A 301 -2.55 17.36 38.95
CA LYS A 301 -1.34 17.66 39.70
C LYS A 301 -0.15 16.92 39.10
N GLU A 302 -0.28 15.61 38.91
CA GLU A 302 0.76 14.79 38.28
C GLU A 302 1.08 15.30 36.87
N THR A 303 0.05 15.67 36.10
CA THR A 303 0.21 16.26 34.76
C THR A 303 1.04 17.54 34.79
N LEU A 304 0.73 18.47 35.70
CA LEU A 304 1.48 19.72 35.87
C LEU A 304 2.93 19.46 36.31
N GLU A 305 3.15 18.53 37.23
CA GLU A 305 4.50 18.14 37.70
C GLU A 305 5.34 17.55 36.57
N ASN A 306 4.73 16.70 35.73
CA ASN A 306 5.40 16.09 34.59
C ASN A 306 5.75 17.09 33.49
N LEU A 307 4.83 18.02 33.18
CA LEU A 307 5.04 19.04 32.14
C LEU A 307 6.15 20.03 32.52
N TRP A 308 6.18 20.47 33.78
CA TRP A 308 7.11 21.51 34.22
C TRP A 308 8.38 20.95 34.87
N GLY A 309 8.42 19.66 35.17
CA GLY A 309 9.53 19.03 35.90
C GLY A 309 9.72 19.56 37.31
N LEU A 310 8.71 20.24 37.87
CA LEU A 310 8.72 20.88 39.19
C LEU A 310 7.54 20.38 40.01
N LYS A 311 7.73 20.22 41.32
CA LYS A 311 6.63 19.82 42.22
C LYS A 311 5.60 20.94 42.36
N VAL A 312 4.33 20.59 42.34
CA VAL A 312 3.22 21.53 42.55
C VAL A 312 3.05 21.77 44.05
N GLU A 313 3.08 23.04 44.44
CA GLU A 313 2.80 23.48 45.82
C GLU A 313 1.29 23.57 46.06
N PHE A 314 0.57 24.22 45.14
CA PHE A 314 -0.89 24.18 45.05
C PHE A 314 -1.36 24.54 43.64
N PHE A 315 -2.61 24.21 43.31
CA PHE A 315 -3.29 24.69 42.11
C PHE A 315 -4.79 24.88 42.38
N ASN A 316 -5.45 25.67 41.54
CA ASN A 316 -6.90 25.86 41.50
C ASN A 316 -7.36 26.06 40.04
N GLU A 317 -8.64 26.32 39.82
CA GLU A 317 -9.24 26.52 38.50
C GLU A 317 -8.63 27.65 37.64
N LYS A 318 -7.83 28.55 38.24
CA LYS A 318 -7.20 29.72 37.59
C LYS A 318 -5.67 29.70 37.58
N ALA A 319 -5.03 29.12 38.60
CA ALA A 319 -3.60 29.24 38.79
C ALA A 319 -2.94 28.00 39.41
N VAL A 320 -1.65 27.84 39.15
CA VAL A 320 -0.77 26.86 39.77
C VAL A 320 0.49 27.54 40.31
N LYS A 321 0.95 27.11 41.48
CA LYS A 321 2.24 27.49 42.04
C LYS A 321 3.17 26.28 42.13
N PHE A 322 4.34 26.39 41.53
CA PHE A 322 5.38 25.37 41.58
C PHE A 322 6.38 25.67 42.69
N LYS A 323 6.91 24.62 43.35
CA LYS A 323 7.94 24.77 44.38
C LYS A 323 9.19 25.42 43.79
N GLY A 324 9.65 26.50 44.43
CA GLY A 324 10.82 27.26 43.99
C GLY A 324 10.51 28.41 43.04
N ASN A 325 9.25 28.60 42.64
CA ASN A 325 8.80 29.79 41.90
C ASN A 325 8.10 30.78 42.83
N ASP A 326 8.54 32.04 42.77
CA ASP A 326 7.96 33.13 43.57
C ASP A 326 6.60 33.62 43.04
N LYS A 327 6.24 33.24 41.81
CA LYS A 327 5.01 33.68 41.13
C LYS A 327 4.13 32.51 40.74
N GLU A 328 2.83 32.73 40.87
CA GLU A 328 1.79 31.86 40.32
C GLU A 328 1.77 31.97 38.79
N VAL A 329 1.46 30.84 38.15
CA VAL A 329 1.27 30.72 36.71
C VAL A 329 -0.19 30.41 36.46
N GLU A 330 -0.78 31.08 35.46
CA GLU A 330 -2.15 30.76 35.02
C GLU A 330 -2.26 29.30 34.60
N ILE A 331 -3.28 28.59 35.10
CA ILE A 331 -3.34 27.13 34.96
C ILE A 331 -3.53 26.67 33.51
N LEU A 332 -4.33 27.40 32.71
CA LEU A 332 -4.53 27.09 31.29
C LEU A 332 -3.23 27.28 30.50
N LYS A 333 -2.42 28.28 30.88
CA LYS A 333 -1.09 28.50 30.30
C LYS A 333 -0.13 27.39 30.70
N ALA A 334 -0.21 26.91 31.94
CA ALA A 334 0.61 25.81 32.42
C ALA A 334 0.28 24.47 31.75
N LEU A 335 -0.96 24.28 31.29
CA LEU A 335 -1.45 23.08 30.59
C LEU A 335 -1.48 23.21 29.06
N LYS A 336 -1.00 24.33 28.49
CA LYS A 336 -1.12 24.65 27.06
C LYS A 336 -0.58 23.55 26.13
N GLU A 337 0.44 22.80 26.55
CA GLU A 337 1.03 21.72 25.75
C GLU A 337 0.28 20.38 25.87
N ALA A 338 -0.59 20.22 26.86
CA ALA A 338 -1.39 19.02 27.09
C ALA A 338 -2.86 19.16 26.67
N LEU A 339 -3.39 20.39 26.68
CA LEU A 339 -4.71 20.70 26.13
C LEU A 339 -4.59 20.82 24.61
N ILE A 340 -4.91 19.73 23.91
CA ILE A 340 -5.08 19.76 22.45
C ILE A 340 -6.41 20.46 22.17
N TRP A 341 -6.34 21.63 21.55
CA TRP A 341 -7.47 22.47 21.17
C TRP A 341 -8.26 21.89 19.99
#